data_AF-A0A8S4BC63-F1
#
_entry.id   AF-A0A8S4BC63-F1
#
_cell.length_a   1.000
_cell.length_b   1.000
_cell.length_c   1.000
_cell.angle_alpha   90.00
_cell.angle_beta   90.00
_cell.angle_gamma   90.00
#
_symmetry.space_group_name_H-M   'P 1'
#
loop_
_entity.id
_entity.type
_entity.pdbx_description
1 polymer ?
#
loop_
_entity_poly.entity_id
_entity_poly.type
_entity_poly.pdbx_seq_one_letter_code
_entity_poly.pdbx_strand_id
1 'polypeptide(L)'
;MAGNRYVRDCCVLIITETWLHTQVPDATVQLVDHTRHRWERNSDSGKNRGGGLCIYVHDGWCNNSTVLDRHCSPDLEFMSMRCRPFFLPRELAAVVITAVYIPPHANVNMALSLLLNAINTHQRAHPSGVHIIAGDFNKANLKTVLPKFHQYVKCPTRGENTLDHVYSNIKHAYRAVPLPHLGQSDHLSLLLTPAYTPLSRQTKPTKKTITTWPEDALPQLQDCFENTQWEAFYHEDLEIFTDAVLSYIKYCIGNVTVEKSIWVFPNQKPWMTRQVRMLLRARDSAFRSGNRALYSAARANLKRGIRTAKGEYKRRIEEHLNNPRQVWQGIQTITNYKGCAVTHPGTWMRDWQRR
;
A
#
# COMPACT_ATOMS: atom_id res chain seq x y z
N MET A 1 0.07 -1.00 -34.74
CA MET A 1 -0.50 -1.13 -33.36
C MET A 1 -1.96 -0.67 -33.25
N ALA A 2 -2.45 0.27 -34.06
CA ALA A 2 -3.78 0.90 -33.90
C ALA A 2 -5.00 -0.04 -33.96
N GLY A 3 -4.89 -1.23 -34.57
CA GLY A 3 -5.99 -2.22 -34.63
C GLY A 3 -5.98 -3.29 -33.52
N ASN A 4 -4.96 -3.31 -32.65
CA ASN A 4 -4.87 -4.31 -31.59
C ASN A 4 -5.63 -3.82 -30.34
N ARG A 5 -6.78 -4.44 -30.06
CA ARG A 5 -7.64 -4.11 -28.91
C ARG A 5 -6.88 -4.10 -27.58
N TYR A 6 -5.91 -5.00 -27.42
CA TYR A 6 -5.10 -5.05 -26.19
C TYR A 6 -4.18 -3.83 -26.06
N VAL A 7 -3.69 -3.27 -27.16
CA VAL A 7 -2.86 -2.06 -27.11
C VAL A 7 -3.71 -0.83 -26.80
N ARG A 8 -4.92 -0.76 -27.36
CA ARG A 8 -5.83 0.37 -27.13
C ARG A 8 -6.43 0.38 -25.73
N ASP A 9 -6.86 -0.77 -25.22
CA ASP A 9 -7.65 -0.83 -23.99
C ASP A 9 -6.77 -1.09 -22.74
N CYS A 10 -5.45 -1.27 -22.90
CA CYS A 10 -4.53 -1.49 -21.76
C CYS A 10 -4.28 -0.20 -20.98
N CYS A 11 -4.32 -0.30 -19.65
CA CYS A 11 -4.03 0.84 -18.77
C CYS A 11 -2.58 1.33 -18.87
N VAL A 12 -1.64 0.40 -19.02
CA VAL A 12 -0.20 0.66 -19.13
C VAL A 12 0.41 -0.34 -20.10
N LEU A 13 1.33 0.15 -20.94
CA LEU A 13 2.17 -0.67 -21.80
C LEU A 13 3.62 -0.48 -21.38
N ILE A 14 4.37 -1.57 -21.25
CA ILE A 14 5.81 -1.56 -20.93
C ILE A 14 6.53 -2.24 -22.10
N ILE A 15 7.44 -1.51 -22.73
CA ILE A 15 8.21 -1.97 -23.87
C ILE A 15 9.69 -1.86 -23.52
N THR A 16 10.39 -2.98 -23.59
CA THR A 16 11.84 -3.09 -23.49
C THR A 16 12.45 -3.18 -24.88
N GLU A 17 13.74 -2.85 -25.00
CA GLU A 17 14.44 -2.80 -26.29
C GLU A 17 13.64 -2.05 -27.36
N THR A 18 13.36 -0.78 -27.10
CA THR A 18 12.62 0.05 -28.04
C THR A 18 13.45 0.49 -29.24
N TRP A 19 14.79 0.46 -29.11
CA TRP A 19 15.76 0.95 -30.10
C TRP A 19 15.56 2.43 -30.49
N LEU A 20 14.83 3.18 -29.66
CA LEU A 20 14.63 4.61 -29.85
C LEU A 20 15.90 5.36 -29.44
N HIS A 21 16.14 6.46 -30.16
CA HIS A 21 17.20 7.41 -29.87
C HIS A 21 16.64 8.84 -29.95
N THR A 22 17.40 9.80 -29.42
CA THR A 22 16.97 11.20 -29.28
C THR A 22 16.55 11.85 -30.60
N GLN A 23 17.13 11.42 -31.73
CA GLN A 23 16.76 11.91 -33.07
C GLN A 23 15.41 11.38 -33.57
N VAL A 24 14.82 10.33 -32.97
CA VAL A 24 13.48 9.86 -33.34
C VAL A 24 12.46 10.84 -32.75
N PRO A 25 11.68 11.57 -33.59
CA PRO A 25 10.73 12.55 -33.10
C PRO A 25 9.62 11.88 -32.30
N ASP A 26 9.25 12.52 -31.22
CA ASP A 26 8.19 12.08 -30.32
C ASP A 26 6.85 11.83 -31.03
N ALA A 27 6.53 12.57 -32.09
CA ALA A 27 5.31 12.36 -32.87
C ALA A 27 5.25 10.97 -33.55
N THR A 28 6.40 10.37 -33.89
CA THR A 28 6.46 9.09 -34.61
C THR A 28 6.09 7.89 -33.74
N VAL A 29 6.26 8.03 -32.42
CA VAL A 29 5.99 7.01 -31.42
C VAL A 29 4.88 7.43 -30.48
N GLN A 30 4.04 8.37 -30.90
CA GLN A 30 2.88 8.78 -30.11
C GLN A 30 1.73 7.77 -30.30
N LEU A 31 1.18 7.29 -29.19
CA LEU A 31 -0.07 6.54 -29.20
C LEU A 31 -1.22 7.48 -28.82
N VAL A 32 -2.35 7.35 -29.50
CA VAL A 32 -3.58 8.11 -29.20
C VAL A 32 -4.06 7.75 -27.79
N ASP A 33 -4.49 8.73 -27.02
CA ASP A 33 -4.98 8.59 -25.63
C ASP A 33 -3.96 8.00 -24.62
N HIS A 34 -2.66 8.14 -24.92
CA HIS A 34 -1.60 7.67 -24.04
C HIS A 34 -0.54 8.74 -23.80
N THR A 35 -0.24 8.98 -22.52
CA THR A 35 0.96 9.69 -22.10
C THR A 35 2.17 8.77 -22.22
N ARG A 36 3.17 9.17 -23.03
CA ARG A 36 4.42 8.42 -23.22
C ARG A 36 5.49 8.87 -22.23
N HIS A 37 6.22 7.90 -21.69
CA HIS A 37 7.48 8.08 -20.98
C HIS A 37 8.52 7.18 -21.62
N ARG A 38 9.61 7.73 -22.17
CA ARG A 38 10.71 6.93 -22.74
C ARG A 38 12.02 7.20 -22.02
N TRP A 39 12.91 6.22 -22.07
CA TRP A 39 14.27 6.30 -21.60
C TRP A 39 15.18 5.59 -22.57
N GLU A 40 15.90 6.36 -23.37
CA GLU A 40 16.84 5.86 -24.37
C GLU A 40 18.14 5.38 -23.71
N ARG A 41 18.79 4.39 -24.33
CA ARG A 41 20.14 3.99 -23.95
C ARG A 41 21.10 5.17 -24.13
N ASN A 42 21.97 5.40 -23.15
CA ASN A 42 22.99 6.44 -23.18
C ASN A 42 24.42 5.84 -23.20
N SER A 43 25.44 6.71 -23.20
CA SER A 43 26.86 6.34 -23.17
C SER A 43 27.25 5.46 -22.00
N ASP A 44 26.55 5.58 -20.86
CA ASP A 44 26.87 4.86 -19.62
C ASP A 44 26.61 3.35 -19.75
N SER A 45 25.83 2.93 -20.76
CA SER A 45 25.63 1.51 -21.08
C SER A 45 26.89 0.81 -21.59
N GLY A 46 27.91 1.56 -22.03
CA GLY A 46 29.08 1.00 -22.72
C GLY A 46 28.74 0.28 -24.04
N LYS A 47 27.54 0.51 -24.61
CA LYS A 47 27.06 -0.16 -25.82
C LYS A 47 26.61 0.85 -26.87
N ASN A 48 26.91 0.54 -28.13
CA ASN A 48 26.68 1.45 -29.26
C ASN A 48 25.38 1.21 -30.04
N ARG A 49 24.61 0.15 -29.72
CA ARG A 49 23.38 -0.24 -30.44
C ARG A 49 22.36 -0.89 -29.50
N GLY A 50 21.08 -0.71 -29.80
CA GLY A 50 19.95 -1.36 -29.12
C GLY A 50 19.59 -0.77 -27.75
N GLY A 51 18.66 -1.40 -27.05
CA GLY A 51 18.20 -0.99 -25.72
C GLY A 51 17.09 0.04 -25.71
N GLY A 52 16.92 0.71 -24.59
CA GLY A 52 15.90 1.72 -24.37
C GLY A 52 14.57 1.15 -23.90
N LEU A 53 13.88 1.92 -23.07
CA LEU A 53 12.64 1.57 -22.39
C LEU A 53 11.55 2.57 -22.77
N CYS A 54 10.31 2.09 -22.87
CA CYS A 54 9.16 2.97 -23.04
C CYS A 54 7.98 2.47 -22.21
N ILE A 55 7.35 3.37 -21.47
CA ILE A 55 6.10 3.14 -20.75
C ILE A 55 5.04 4.07 -21.32
N TYR A 56 3.93 3.51 -21.79
CA TYR A 56 2.74 4.28 -22.14
C TYR A 56 1.72 4.14 -21.03
N VAL A 57 1.11 5.25 -20.63
CA VAL A 57 0.04 5.30 -19.64
C VAL A 57 -1.21 5.81 -20.32
N HIS A 58 -2.29 5.02 -20.29
CA HIS A 58 -3.55 5.41 -20.90
C HIS A 58 -4.18 6.57 -20.11
N ASP A 59 -4.55 7.65 -20.80
CA ASP A 59 -4.99 8.90 -20.19
C ASP A 59 -6.31 8.74 -19.42
N GLY A 60 -7.21 7.87 -19.92
CA GLY A 60 -8.43 7.46 -19.23
C GLY A 60 -8.21 6.63 -17.94
N TRP A 61 -7.01 6.09 -17.71
CA TRP A 61 -6.67 5.37 -16.48
C TRP A 61 -5.96 6.28 -15.47
N CYS A 62 -4.99 7.07 -15.93
CA CYS A 62 -4.18 7.94 -15.09
C CYS A 62 -3.60 9.11 -15.88
N ASN A 63 -3.88 10.34 -15.45
CA ASN A 63 -3.22 11.56 -15.96
C ASN A 63 -2.16 12.13 -15.00
N ASN A 64 -2.01 11.53 -13.81
CA ASN A 64 -1.02 11.91 -12.82
C ASN A 64 0.09 10.87 -12.79
N SER A 65 0.92 10.91 -13.82
CA SER A 65 2.10 10.06 -13.99
C SER A 65 3.38 10.89 -13.90
N THR A 66 4.30 10.51 -13.01
CA THR A 66 5.58 11.21 -12.82
C THR A 66 6.72 10.21 -12.80
N VAL A 67 7.76 10.45 -13.59
CA VAL A 67 9.00 9.66 -13.51
C VAL A 67 9.64 9.89 -12.13
N LEU A 68 10.03 8.80 -11.48
CA LEU A 68 10.70 8.82 -10.18
C LEU A 68 12.21 8.76 -10.34
N ASP A 69 12.68 7.85 -11.18
CA ASP A 69 14.10 7.57 -11.35
C ASP A 69 14.35 6.83 -12.66
N ARG A 70 15.57 6.94 -13.18
CA ARG A 70 16.04 6.28 -14.39
C ARG A 70 17.50 5.90 -14.23
N HIS A 71 17.88 4.76 -14.78
CA HIS A 71 19.25 4.28 -14.73
C HIS A 71 19.65 3.62 -16.04
N CYS A 72 20.91 3.77 -16.40
CA CYS A 72 21.52 3.12 -17.55
C CYS A 72 22.96 2.76 -17.17
N SER A 73 23.32 1.49 -17.31
CA SER A 73 24.68 0.96 -17.15
C SER A 73 24.85 -0.28 -18.02
N PRO A 74 26.08 -0.86 -18.15
CA PRO A 74 26.29 -2.04 -18.97
C PRO A 74 25.47 -3.27 -18.53
N ASP A 75 25.09 -3.29 -17.25
CA ASP A 75 24.40 -4.38 -16.58
C ASP A 75 22.89 -4.16 -16.41
N LEU A 76 22.40 -2.92 -16.52
CA LEU A 76 21.02 -2.60 -16.17
C LEU A 76 20.52 -1.32 -16.85
N GLU A 77 19.33 -1.41 -17.44
CA GLU A 77 18.50 -0.27 -17.78
C GLU A 77 17.20 -0.37 -16.99
N PHE A 78 16.80 0.70 -16.30
CA PHE A 78 15.45 0.77 -15.73
C PHE A 78 14.88 2.19 -15.78
N MET A 79 13.55 2.26 -15.79
CA MET A 79 12.80 3.50 -15.60
C MET A 79 11.65 3.23 -14.65
N SER A 80 11.62 3.99 -13.56
CA SER A 80 10.57 3.93 -12.55
C SER A 80 9.66 5.15 -12.67
N MET A 81 8.36 4.93 -12.57
CA MET A 81 7.37 5.99 -12.56
C MET A 81 6.28 5.73 -11.52
N ARG A 82 5.75 6.80 -10.97
CA ARG A 82 4.59 6.80 -10.09
C ARG A 82 3.37 7.21 -10.90
N CYS A 83 2.31 6.41 -10.81
CA CYS A 83 1.00 6.71 -11.33
C CYS A 83 0.01 6.85 -10.16
N ARG A 84 -0.92 7.81 -10.25
CA ARG A 84 -2.12 7.85 -9.41
C ARG A 84 -3.38 7.71 -10.27
N PRO A 85 -3.84 6.47 -10.53
CA PRO A 85 -5.03 6.23 -11.34
C PRO A 85 -6.28 6.85 -10.73
N PHE A 86 -7.30 7.15 -11.55
CA PHE A 86 -8.57 7.70 -11.05
C PHE A 86 -9.26 6.75 -10.07
N PHE A 87 -9.30 5.47 -10.41
CA PHE A 87 -9.92 4.42 -9.62
C PHE A 87 -8.86 3.44 -9.11
N LEU A 88 -8.44 3.64 -7.87
CA LEU A 88 -7.51 2.75 -7.17
C LEU A 88 -8.15 2.32 -5.84
N PRO A 89 -8.02 1.03 -5.43
CA PRO A 89 -8.47 0.59 -4.11
C PRO A 89 -7.96 1.51 -3.00
N ARG A 90 -8.83 1.84 -2.03
CA ARG A 90 -8.60 2.90 -1.02
C ARG A 90 -7.37 2.66 -0.14
N GLU A 91 -7.03 1.40 0.04
CA GLU A 91 -5.86 0.92 0.77
C GLU A 91 -4.55 1.26 0.05
N LEU A 92 -4.57 1.35 -1.29
CA LEU A 92 -3.42 1.66 -2.11
C LEU A 92 -3.30 3.17 -2.34
N ALA A 93 -2.12 3.73 -2.13
CA ALA A 93 -1.88 5.16 -2.24
C ALA A 93 -1.49 5.60 -3.66
N ALA A 94 -0.78 4.73 -4.39
CA ALA A 94 -0.28 4.94 -5.75
C ALA A 94 0.11 3.59 -6.38
N VAL A 95 0.35 3.61 -7.68
CA VAL A 95 0.97 2.52 -8.44
C VAL A 95 2.38 2.98 -8.82
N VAL A 96 3.41 2.22 -8.46
CA VAL A 96 4.79 2.44 -8.90
C VAL A 96 5.11 1.37 -9.92
N ILE A 97 5.55 1.79 -11.10
CA ILE A 97 5.83 0.92 -12.24
C ILE A 97 7.31 1.09 -12.58
N THR A 98 8.05 -0.01 -12.63
CA THR A 98 9.46 -0.02 -13.01
C THR A 98 9.62 -0.93 -14.22
N ALA A 99 9.94 -0.33 -15.37
CA ALA A 99 10.37 -1.07 -16.56
C ALA A 99 11.85 -1.45 -16.38
N VAL A 100 12.20 -2.70 -16.66
CA VAL A 100 13.54 -3.24 -16.46
C VAL A 100 14.02 -3.95 -17.72
N TYR A 101 15.28 -3.71 -18.09
CA TYR A 101 16.00 -4.50 -19.07
C TYR A 101 17.39 -4.84 -18.53
N ILE A 102 17.67 -6.13 -18.36
CA ILE A 102 18.98 -6.65 -17.93
C ILE A 102 19.61 -7.38 -19.12
N PRO A 103 20.71 -6.88 -19.69
CA PRO A 103 21.33 -7.51 -20.85
C PRO A 103 21.79 -8.97 -20.61
N PRO A 104 21.84 -9.83 -21.65
CA PRO A 104 22.22 -11.25 -21.51
C PRO A 104 23.63 -11.51 -20.91
N HIS A 105 24.53 -10.54 -21.07
CA HIS A 105 25.93 -10.58 -20.60
C HIS A 105 26.16 -9.72 -19.35
N ALA A 106 25.09 -9.22 -18.72
CA ALA A 106 25.17 -8.38 -17.53
C ALA A 106 25.76 -9.14 -16.33
N ASN A 107 26.47 -8.41 -15.47
CA ASN A 107 26.73 -8.82 -14.11
C ASN A 107 25.42 -8.76 -13.31
N VAL A 108 24.78 -9.93 -13.16
CA VAL A 108 23.49 -10.09 -12.48
C VAL A 108 23.51 -9.54 -11.05
N ASN A 109 24.62 -9.71 -10.31
CA ASN A 109 24.71 -9.23 -8.93
C ASN A 109 24.71 -7.70 -8.87
N MET A 110 25.43 -7.05 -9.78
CA MET A 110 25.44 -5.59 -9.89
C MET A 110 24.06 -5.05 -10.27
N ALA A 111 23.43 -5.64 -11.30
CA ALA A 111 22.10 -5.25 -11.75
C ALA A 111 21.05 -5.39 -10.64
N LEU A 112 21.04 -6.51 -9.91
CA LEU A 112 20.10 -6.75 -8.83
C LEU A 112 20.35 -5.85 -7.62
N SER A 113 21.61 -5.51 -7.31
CA SER A 113 21.95 -4.55 -6.25
C SER A 113 21.43 -3.15 -6.56
N LEU A 114 21.61 -2.68 -7.79
CA LEU A 114 21.09 -1.39 -8.25
C LEU A 114 19.56 -1.34 -8.22
N LEU A 115 18.90 -2.40 -8.73
CA LEU A 115 17.43 -2.52 -8.66
C LEU A 115 16.92 -2.55 -7.22
N LEU A 116 17.58 -3.31 -6.33
CA LEU A 116 17.21 -3.38 -4.92
C LEU A 116 17.23 -1.98 -4.27
N ASN A 117 18.28 -1.20 -4.51
CA ASN A 117 18.42 0.14 -3.96
C ASN A 117 17.32 1.10 -4.46
N ALA A 118 17.04 1.08 -5.76
CA ALA A 118 15.98 1.88 -6.36
C ALA A 118 14.60 1.50 -5.78
N ILE A 119 14.28 0.20 -5.78
CA ILE A 119 12.99 -0.31 -5.28
C ILE A 119 12.82 -0.01 -3.79
N ASN A 120 13.86 -0.17 -2.97
CA ASN A 120 13.82 0.18 -1.54
C ASN A 120 13.54 1.67 -1.33
N THR A 121 14.15 2.54 -2.13
CA THR A 121 13.87 3.98 -2.10
C THR A 121 12.43 4.27 -2.46
N HIS A 122 11.90 3.63 -3.50
CA HIS A 122 10.48 3.79 -3.89
C HIS A 122 9.53 3.23 -2.83
N GLN A 123 9.83 2.10 -2.19
CA GLN A 123 9.02 1.54 -1.10
C GLN A 123 9.00 2.45 0.12
N ARG A 124 10.13 3.07 0.49
CA ARG A 124 10.19 4.07 1.56
C ARG A 124 9.37 5.31 1.23
N ALA A 125 9.46 5.81 -0.01
CA ALA A 125 8.68 6.97 -0.45
C ALA A 125 7.18 6.67 -0.56
N HIS A 126 6.83 5.43 -0.93
CA HIS A 126 5.46 4.99 -1.22
C HIS A 126 5.13 3.66 -0.50
N PRO A 127 5.04 3.67 0.85
CA PRO A 127 4.91 2.45 1.66
C PRO A 127 3.55 1.75 1.49
N SER A 128 2.50 2.50 1.16
CA SER A 128 1.17 1.96 0.81
C SER A 128 0.95 1.88 -0.71
N GLY A 129 2.03 1.94 -1.50
CA GLY A 129 1.97 1.78 -2.96
C GLY A 129 1.96 0.31 -3.37
N VAL A 130 1.31 0.02 -4.49
CA VAL A 130 1.59 -1.23 -5.22
C VAL A 130 2.77 -0.98 -6.14
N HIS A 131 3.74 -1.88 -6.10
CA HIS A 131 4.96 -1.83 -6.92
C HIS A 131 4.86 -2.93 -7.97
N ILE A 132 5.07 -2.58 -9.23
CA ILE A 132 5.04 -3.48 -10.38
C ILE A 132 6.40 -3.34 -11.07
N ILE A 133 7.20 -4.39 -11.07
CA ILE A 133 8.51 -4.41 -11.73
C ILE A 133 8.40 -5.41 -12.87
N ALA A 134 8.58 -4.94 -14.10
CA ALA A 134 8.31 -5.74 -15.29
C ALA A 134 9.33 -5.45 -16.40
N GLY A 135 9.65 -6.49 -17.16
CA GLY A 135 10.47 -6.40 -18.36
C GLY A 135 11.30 -7.66 -18.57
N ASP A 136 12.38 -7.53 -19.33
CA ASP A 136 13.26 -8.65 -19.67
C ASP A 136 14.42 -8.72 -18.67
N PHE A 137 14.42 -9.77 -17.86
CA PHE A 137 15.43 -10.02 -16.84
C PHE A 137 16.56 -10.92 -17.36
N ASN A 138 16.41 -11.49 -18.56
CA ASN A 138 17.29 -12.50 -19.10
C ASN A 138 17.55 -13.62 -18.07
N LYS A 139 18.73 -13.63 -17.44
CA LYS A 139 19.16 -14.66 -16.47
C LYS A 139 18.90 -14.27 -15.02
N ALA A 140 18.49 -13.03 -14.76
CA ALA A 140 18.36 -12.50 -13.41
C ALA A 140 17.04 -12.90 -12.75
N ASN A 141 17.08 -13.17 -11.45
CA ASN A 141 15.89 -13.45 -10.66
C ASN A 141 15.77 -12.46 -9.50
N LEU A 142 14.80 -11.55 -9.58
CA LEU A 142 14.63 -10.50 -8.57
C LEU A 142 14.33 -11.05 -7.16
N LYS A 143 13.82 -12.28 -7.03
CA LYS A 143 13.50 -12.87 -5.72
C LYS A 143 14.73 -13.12 -4.86
N THR A 144 15.94 -13.18 -5.45
CA THR A 144 17.18 -13.37 -4.69
C THR A 144 17.48 -12.17 -3.78
N VAL A 145 17.11 -10.96 -4.21
CA VAL A 145 17.29 -9.72 -3.44
C VAL A 145 15.99 -9.20 -2.82
N LEU A 146 14.84 -9.56 -3.38
CA LEU A 146 13.50 -9.15 -2.94
C LEU A 146 12.57 -10.36 -2.76
N PRO A 147 12.77 -11.21 -1.73
CA PRO A 147 12.04 -12.47 -1.57
C PRO A 147 10.54 -12.29 -1.32
N LYS A 148 10.12 -11.11 -0.83
CA LYS A 148 8.73 -10.76 -0.57
C LYS A 148 7.95 -10.37 -1.84
N PHE A 149 8.63 -10.19 -2.97
CA PHE A 149 7.96 -9.94 -4.24
C PHE A 149 7.49 -11.25 -4.86
N HIS A 150 6.29 -11.18 -5.43
CA HIS A 150 5.63 -12.30 -6.09
C HIS A 150 5.80 -12.17 -7.60
N GLN A 151 6.35 -13.20 -8.23
CA GLN A 151 6.51 -13.30 -9.68
C GLN A 151 5.24 -13.91 -10.29
N TYR A 152 4.77 -13.37 -11.41
CA TYR A 152 3.50 -13.75 -12.05
C TYR A 152 3.60 -14.49 -13.40
N VAL A 153 4.75 -14.46 -14.07
CA VAL A 153 4.94 -15.06 -15.39
C VAL A 153 5.44 -16.50 -15.24
N LYS A 154 4.65 -17.46 -15.73
CA LYS A 154 4.93 -18.90 -15.58
C LYS A 154 5.09 -19.63 -16.92
N CYS A 155 4.93 -18.92 -18.02
CA CYS A 155 5.04 -19.47 -19.37
C CYS A 155 6.35 -19.02 -20.02
N PRO A 156 6.90 -19.80 -20.96
CA PRO A 156 7.98 -19.32 -21.82
C PRO A 156 7.60 -18.02 -22.50
N THR A 157 8.58 -17.13 -22.66
CA THR A 157 8.42 -15.82 -23.31
C THR A 157 9.34 -15.65 -24.50
N ARG A 158 10.39 -16.47 -24.64
CA ARG A 158 11.26 -16.54 -25.81
C ARG A 158 11.72 -17.99 -26.03
N GLY A 159 11.22 -18.63 -27.10
CA GLY A 159 11.39 -20.08 -27.28
C GLY A 159 10.89 -20.84 -26.05
N GLU A 160 11.71 -21.74 -25.50
CA GLU A 160 11.41 -22.50 -24.28
C GLU A 160 11.76 -21.75 -22.98
N ASN A 161 12.36 -20.55 -23.07
CA ASN A 161 12.84 -19.81 -21.90
C ASN A 161 11.83 -18.78 -21.40
N THR A 162 11.73 -18.65 -20.08
CA THR A 162 10.98 -17.56 -19.41
C THR A 162 11.97 -16.46 -19.03
N LEU A 163 12.15 -15.46 -19.89
CA LEU A 163 13.11 -14.35 -19.67
C LEU A 163 12.42 -13.09 -19.15
N ASP A 164 11.18 -12.87 -19.59
CA ASP A 164 10.37 -11.75 -19.16
C ASP A 164 9.68 -12.08 -17.84
N HIS A 165 9.83 -11.18 -16.88
CA HIS A 165 9.26 -11.36 -15.55
C HIS A 165 8.43 -10.17 -15.16
N VAL A 166 7.38 -10.44 -14.37
CA VAL A 166 6.63 -9.41 -13.68
C VAL A 166 6.52 -9.74 -12.21
N TYR A 167 6.99 -8.82 -11.38
CA TYR A 167 7.01 -8.90 -9.93
C TYR A 167 6.09 -7.86 -9.31
N SER A 168 5.44 -8.21 -8.19
CA SER A 168 4.74 -7.23 -7.35
C SER A 168 4.84 -7.53 -5.86
N ASN A 169 4.78 -6.49 -5.03
CA ASN A 169 4.79 -6.59 -3.57
C ASN A 169 3.48 -7.10 -2.97
N ILE A 170 2.42 -7.24 -3.77
CA ILE A 170 1.12 -7.77 -3.35
C ILE A 170 1.00 -9.20 -3.88
N LYS A 171 0.52 -10.13 -3.05
CA LYS A 171 0.23 -11.52 -3.45
C LYS A 171 -1.08 -11.59 -4.24
N HIS A 172 -1.15 -12.44 -5.26
CA HIS A 172 -2.33 -12.61 -6.12
C HIS A 172 -2.82 -11.31 -6.76
N ALA A 173 -1.89 -10.38 -7.03
CA ALA A 173 -2.22 -9.07 -7.59
C ALA A 173 -2.63 -9.17 -9.06
N TYR A 174 -1.99 -10.06 -9.82
CA TYR A 174 -2.17 -10.18 -11.26
C TYR A 174 -2.25 -11.64 -11.71
N ARG A 175 -2.82 -11.83 -12.89
CA ARG A 175 -2.65 -13.04 -13.72
C ARG A 175 -1.94 -12.60 -15.00
N ALA A 176 -0.83 -13.26 -15.33
CA ALA A 176 -0.15 -13.06 -16.61
C ALA A 176 -0.68 -14.09 -17.62
N VAL A 177 -0.96 -13.63 -18.83
CA VAL A 177 -1.38 -14.47 -19.97
C VAL A 177 -0.49 -14.12 -21.16
N PRO A 178 0.10 -15.11 -21.85
CA PRO A 178 0.87 -14.84 -23.06
C PRO A 178 -0.06 -14.37 -24.18
N LEU A 179 0.42 -13.42 -24.96
CA LEU A 179 -0.16 -12.94 -26.20
C LEU A 179 0.83 -13.20 -27.34
N PRO A 180 0.36 -13.21 -28.61
CA PRO A 180 1.24 -13.32 -29.77
C PRO A 180 2.36 -12.27 -29.77
N HIS A 181 3.41 -12.56 -30.53
CA HIS A 181 4.50 -11.64 -30.80
C HIS A 181 3.99 -10.27 -31.28
N LEU A 182 4.62 -9.20 -30.79
CA LEU A 182 4.31 -7.86 -31.24
C LEU A 182 5.25 -7.47 -32.39
N GLY A 183 4.71 -7.39 -33.61
CA GLY A 183 5.50 -7.06 -34.78
C GLY A 183 6.54 -8.13 -35.09
N GLN A 184 7.82 -7.73 -35.13
CA GLN A 184 8.97 -8.60 -35.42
C GLN A 184 9.72 -9.05 -34.15
N SER A 185 9.13 -8.85 -32.97
CA SER A 185 9.76 -9.30 -31.72
C SER A 185 9.83 -10.82 -31.67
N ASP A 186 10.98 -11.35 -31.25
CA ASP A 186 11.17 -12.78 -30.96
C ASP A 186 10.69 -13.16 -29.55
N HIS A 187 10.19 -12.19 -28.77
CA HIS A 187 9.52 -12.41 -27.49
C HIS A 187 8.00 -12.38 -27.63
N LEU A 188 7.31 -13.21 -26.84
CA LEU A 188 5.88 -13.14 -26.66
C LEU A 188 5.51 -11.89 -25.84
N SER A 189 4.38 -11.27 -26.20
CA SER A 189 3.81 -10.22 -25.37
C SER A 189 3.13 -10.82 -24.14
N LEU A 190 3.08 -10.07 -23.04
CA LEU A 190 2.41 -10.51 -21.81
C LEU A 190 1.28 -9.54 -21.46
N LEU A 191 0.07 -10.09 -21.32
CA LEU A 191 -1.07 -9.35 -20.78
C LEU A 191 -1.21 -9.62 -19.29
N LEU A 192 -1.14 -8.55 -18.49
CA LEU A 192 -1.40 -8.63 -17.05
C LEU A 192 -2.81 -8.13 -16.73
N THR A 193 -3.65 -9.03 -16.27
CA THR A 193 -4.99 -8.70 -15.78
C THR A 193 -4.99 -8.63 -14.25
N PRO A 194 -5.52 -7.57 -13.62
CA PRO A 194 -5.66 -7.50 -12.17
C PRO A 194 -6.50 -8.67 -11.62
N ALA A 195 -5.94 -9.42 -10.66
CA ALA A 195 -6.63 -10.44 -9.88
C ALA A 195 -6.83 -10.03 -8.41
N TYR A 196 -6.29 -8.87 -8.04
CA TYR A 196 -6.38 -8.32 -6.69
C TYR A 196 -7.83 -8.11 -6.25
N THR A 197 -8.17 -8.61 -5.06
CA THR A 197 -9.47 -8.34 -4.43
C THR A 197 -9.29 -7.26 -3.35
N PRO A 198 -9.99 -6.11 -3.43
CA PRO A 198 -9.90 -5.06 -2.41
C PRO A 198 -10.26 -5.54 -1.00
N LEU A 199 -9.61 -4.99 0.02
CA LEU A 199 -9.82 -5.36 1.43
C LEU A 199 -11.27 -5.24 1.89
N SER A 200 -12.01 -4.27 1.35
CA SER A 200 -13.43 -4.09 1.67
C SER A 200 -14.32 -5.23 1.16
N ARG A 201 -13.86 -5.98 0.17
CA ARG A 201 -14.55 -7.17 -0.37
C ARG A 201 -14.03 -8.46 0.25
N GLN A 202 -12.78 -8.47 0.72
CA GLN A 202 -12.18 -9.65 1.37
C GLN A 202 -12.73 -9.88 2.79
N THR A 203 -12.95 -8.81 3.55
CA THR A 203 -13.32 -8.91 4.96
C THR A 203 -14.61 -8.16 5.23
N LYS A 204 -15.58 -8.81 5.90
CA LYS A 204 -16.83 -8.16 6.30
C LYS A 204 -16.55 -7.10 7.38
N PRO A 205 -17.29 -5.98 7.39
CA PRO A 205 -17.24 -5.03 8.49
C PRO A 205 -17.55 -5.75 9.82
N THR A 206 -16.87 -5.35 10.89
CA THR A 206 -17.11 -5.91 12.22
C THR A 206 -17.89 -4.91 13.07
N LYS A 207 -18.84 -5.41 13.88
CA LYS A 207 -19.54 -4.61 14.87
C LYS A 207 -18.67 -4.58 16.13
N LYS A 208 -18.29 -3.39 16.58
CA LYS A 208 -17.59 -3.18 17.87
C LYS A 208 -18.49 -2.38 18.79
N THR A 209 -18.62 -2.84 20.02
CA THR A 209 -19.19 -2.06 21.12
C THR A 209 -18.10 -1.15 21.66
N ILE A 210 -18.39 0.14 21.78
CA ILE A 210 -17.51 1.13 22.40
C ILE A 210 -18.26 1.84 23.52
N THR A 211 -17.57 2.11 24.61
CA THR A 211 -18.06 2.96 25.69
C THR A 211 -17.90 4.42 25.28
N THR A 212 -18.96 5.21 25.39
CA THR A 212 -18.95 6.63 25.04
C THR A 212 -19.44 7.48 26.20
N TRP A 213 -18.83 8.66 26.33
CA TRP A 213 -19.19 9.67 27.31
C TRP A 213 -20.18 10.64 26.66
N PRO A 214 -21.47 10.60 27.03
CA PRO A 214 -22.44 11.61 26.62
C PRO A 214 -22.11 12.99 27.24
N GLU A 215 -22.77 14.05 26.76
CA GLU A 215 -22.42 15.43 27.15
C GLU A 215 -22.63 15.71 28.65
N ASP A 216 -23.59 15.01 29.25
CA ASP A 216 -23.97 15.04 30.65
C ASP A 216 -23.17 14.07 31.54
N ALA A 217 -22.32 13.22 30.98
CA ALA A 217 -21.58 12.21 31.75
C ALA A 217 -20.56 12.79 32.72
N LEU A 218 -19.88 13.88 32.33
CA LEU A 218 -18.90 14.53 33.18
C LEU A 218 -19.56 15.20 34.41
N PRO A 219 -20.61 16.03 34.24
CA PRO A 219 -21.38 16.55 35.38
C PRO A 219 -21.90 15.44 36.30
N GLN A 220 -22.53 14.38 35.75
CA GLN A 220 -23.04 13.28 36.57
C GLN A 220 -21.94 12.53 37.32
N LEU A 221 -20.75 12.40 36.73
CA LEU A 221 -19.62 11.75 37.39
C LEU A 221 -19.09 12.61 38.54
N GLN A 222 -19.03 13.92 38.35
CA GLN A 222 -18.68 14.87 39.41
C GLN A 222 -19.69 14.76 40.55
N ASP A 223 -20.98 14.78 40.25
CA ASP A 223 -22.04 14.59 41.24
C ASP A 223 -21.90 13.24 41.97
N CYS A 224 -21.55 12.15 41.27
CA CYS A 224 -21.29 10.82 41.88
C CYS A 224 -20.21 10.96 42.96
N PHE A 225 -19.08 11.57 42.63
CA PHE A 225 -17.91 11.68 43.50
C PHE A 225 -18.10 12.69 44.66
N GLU A 226 -18.81 13.78 44.43
CA GLU A 226 -19.13 14.76 45.47
C GLU A 226 -20.05 14.18 46.55
N ASN A 227 -20.98 13.31 46.15
CA ASN A 227 -21.91 12.66 47.07
C ASN A 227 -21.37 11.34 47.66
N THR A 228 -20.14 10.95 47.31
CA THR A 228 -19.51 9.72 47.82
C THR A 228 -18.92 9.94 49.21
N GLN A 229 -19.27 9.08 50.17
CA GLN A 229 -18.59 9.03 51.48
C GLN A 229 -17.28 8.23 51.36
N TRP A 230 -16.19 8.92 51.04
CA TRP A 230 -14.88 8.28 50.79
C TRP A 230 -14.30 7.55 52.01
N GLU A 231 -14.61 8.00 53.22
CA GLU A 231 -14.18 7.36 54.48
C GLU A 231 -14.72 5.92 54.62
N ALA A 232 -15.85 5.60 53.98
CA ALA A 232 -16.43 4.26 54.01
C ALA A 232 -15.57 3.21 53.30
N PHE A 233 -14.61 3.63 52.46
CA PHE A 233 -13.70 2.72 51.77
C PHE A 233 -12.42 2.44 52.56
N TYR A 234 -12.19 3.12 53.69
CA TYR A 234 -10.95 2.97 54.47
C TYR A 234 -10.71 1.52 54.90
N HIS A 235 -9.50 1.04 54.65
CA HIS A 235 -9.04 -0.27 55.05
C HIS A 235 -7.54 -0.21 55.36
N GLU A 236 -7.07 -0.94 56.38
CA GLU A 236 -5.65 -0.94 56.77
C GLU A 236 -4.75 -1.58 55.71
N ASP A 237 -5.28 -2.59 55.02
CA ASP A 237 -4.64 -3.19 53.85
C ASP A 237 -4.81 -2.30 52.60
N LEU A 238 -3.68 -1.82 52.07
CA LEU A 238 -3.60 -0.96 50.90
C LEU A 238 -4.11 -1.61 49.61
N GLU A 239 -3.92 -2.91 49.42
CA GLU A 239 -4.40 -3.60 48.23
C GLU A 239 -5.94 -3.66 48.24
N ILE A 240 -6.53 -3.95 49.40
CA ILE A 240 -7.97 -3.99 49.59
C ILE A 240 -8.58 -2.59 49.43
N PHE A 241 -7.95 -1.57 50.04
CA PHE A 241 -8.37 -0.18 49.89
C PHE A 241 -8.37 0.26 48.41
N THR A 242 -7.26 0.03 47.71
CA THR A 242 -7.12 0.45 46.31
C THR A 242 -8.07 -0.29 45.38
N ASP A 243 -8.29 -1.59 45.59
CA ASP A 243 -9.25 -2.36 44.79
C ASP A 243 -10.69 -1.88 45.02
N ALA A 244 -11.07 -1.59 46.26
CA ALA A 244 -12.40 -1.08 46.59
C ALA A 244 -12.67 0.29 45.94
N VAL A 245 -11.72 1.23 46.06
CA VAL A 245 -11.81 2.57 45.45
C VAL A 245 -11.84 2.47 43.92
N LEU A 246 -10.96 1.67 43.30
CA LEU A 246 -10.95 1.49 41.84
C LEU A 246 -12.23 0.83 41.34
N SER A 247 -12.78 -0.12 42.08
CA SER A 247 -14.05 -0.77 41.76
C SER A 247 -15.22 0.21 41.81
N TYR A 248 -15.27 1.08 42.82
CA TYR A 248 -16.28 2.13 42.92
C TYR A 248 -16.16 3.16 41.79
N ILE A 249 -14.95 3.62 41.48
CA ILE A 249 -14.70 4.53 40.35
C ILE A 249 -15.16 3.90 39.04
N LYS A 250 -14.81 2.62 38.79
CA LYS A 250 -15.28 1.88 37.60
C LYS A 250 -16.81 1.79 37.56
N TYR A 251 -17.45 1.63 38.72
CA TYR A 251 -18.91 1.63 38.83
C TYR A 251 -19.54 2.98 38.48
N CYS A 252 -19.07 4.10 39.07
CA CYS A 252 -19.55 5.44 38.69
C CYS A 252 -19.32 5.71 37.20
N ILE A 253 -18.15 5.36 36.65
CA ILE A 253 -17.87 5.48 35.21
C ILE A 253 -18.85 4.63 34.38
N GLY A 254 -19.15 3.41 34.82
CA GLY A 254 -20.12 2.54 34.16
C GLY A 254 -21.52 3.14 34.11
N ASN A 255 -21.94 3.84 35.15
CA ASN A 255 -23.27 4.45 35.24
C ASN A 255 -23.45 5.69 34.35
N VAL A 256 -22.39 6.49 34.18
CA VAL A 256 -22.45 7.73 33.39
C VAL A 256 -22.10 7.51 31.91
N THR A 257 -21.54 6.35 31.57
CA THR A 257 -21.17 6.03 30.19
C THR A 257 -22.24 5.21 29.50
N VAL A 258 -22.34 5.36 28.17
CA VAL A 258 -23.26 4.56 27.36
C VAL A 258 -22.51 3.70 26.36
N GLU A 259 -22.94 2.44 26.24
CA GLU A 259 -22.45 1.53 25.22
C GLU A 259 -23.06 1.86 23.85
N LYS A 260 -22.19 2.03 22.85
CA LYS A 260 -22.59 2.28 21.48
C LYS A 260 -21.97 1.27 20.55
N SER A 261 -22.81 0.63 19.75
CA SER A 261 -22.34 -0.23 18.67
C SER A 261 -21.93 0.60 17.45
N ILE A 262 -20.72 0.39 16.96
CA ILE A 262 -20.22 0.97 15.72
C ILE A 262 -19.78 -0.11 14.74
N TRP A 263 -19.95 0.17 13.45
CA TRP A 263 -19.34 -0.64 12.39
C TRP A 263 -17.91 -0.16 12.14
N VAL A 264 -16.98 -1.11 12.13
CA VAL A 264 -15.56 -0.92 11.82
C VAL A 264 -15.28 -1.61 10.49
N PHE A 265 -14.86 -0.83 9.50
CA PHE A 265 -14.53 -1.34 8.18
C PHE A 265 -13.04 -1.70 8.11
N PRO A 266 -12.66 -2.78 7.40
CA PRO A 266 -11.26 -3.22 7.31
C PRO A 266 -10.30 -2.14 6.76
N ASN A 267 -10.79 -1.29 5.86
CA ASN A 267 -10.02 -0.21 5.23
C ASN A 267 -10.21 1.16 5.94
N GLN A 268 -10.78 1.17 7.14
CA GLN A 268 -10.97 2.40 7.89
C GLN A 268 -9.62 2.95 8.34
N LYS A 269 -9.28 4.16 7.88
CA LYS A 269 -8.03 4.80 8.27
C LYS A 269 -8.07 5.20 9.75
N PRO A 270 -6.95 5.06 10.51
CA PRO A 270 -6.92 5.33 11.95
C PRO A 270 -7.29 6.76 12.34
N TRP A 271 -7.01 7.74 11.49
CA TRP A 271 -7.36 9.16 11.68
C TRP A 271 -8.83 9.48 11.34
N MET A 272 -9.69 8.50 11.06
CA MET A 272 -11.13 8.69 10.85
C MET A 272 -11.88 8.84 12.18
N THR A 273 -11.65 9.95 12.87
CA THR A 273 -12.24 10.28 14.17
C THR A 273 -13.71 10.72 14.07
N ARG A 274 -14.41 10.85 15.21
CA ARG A 274 -15.76 11.43 15.29
C ARG A 274 -15.81 12.80 14.61
N GLN A 275 -14.81 13.66 14.87
CA GLN A 275 -14.72 14.99 14.27
C GLN A 275 -14.66 14.96 12.75
N VAL A 276 -13.80 14.10 12.17
CA VAL A 276 -13.69 13.94 10.71
C VAL A 276 -15.01 13.43 10.11
N ARG A 277 -15.70 12.51 10.80
CA ARG A 277 -17.02 12.02 10.37
C ARG A 277 -18.10 13.12 10.41
N MET A 278 -18.08 14.00 11.41
CA MET A 278 -19.00 15.15 11.47
C MET A 278 -18.74 16.13 10.31
N LEU A 279 -17.47 16.44 10.02
CA LEU A 279 -17.09 17.29 8.89
C LEU A 279 -17.52 16.68 7.54
N LEU A 280 -17.44 15.35 7.38
CA LEU A 280 -17.95 14.65 6.20
C LEU A 280 -19.46 14.83 6.05
N ARG A 281 -20.22 14.59 7.12
CA ARG A 281 -21.68 14.77 7.12
C ARG A 281 -22.07 16.21 6.79
N ALA A 282 -21.37 17.20 7.35
CA ALA A 282 -21.62 18.61 7.07
C ALA A 282 -21.39 18.94 5.58
N ARG A 283 -20.30 18.45 4.99
CA ARG A 283 -20.04 18.59 3.54
C ARG A 283 -21.12 17.92 2.70
N ASP A 284 -21.51 16.69 3.04
CA ASP A 284 -22.50 15.92 2.27
C ASP A 284 -23.91 16.52 2.39
N SER A 285 -24.22 17.13 3.53
CA SER A 285 -25.43 17.94 3.70
C SER A 285 -25.40 19.19 2.81
N ALA A 286 -24.28 19.94 2.83
CA ALA A 286 -24.11 21.13 2.01
C ALA A 286 -24.10 20.84 0.50
N PHE A 287 -23.61 19.67 0.09
CA PHE A 287 -23.70 19.22 -1.31
C PHE A 287 -25.16 18.98 -1.72
N ARG A 288 -25.91 18.26 -0.87
CA ARG A 288 -27.34 17.95 -1.12
C ARG A 288 -28.24 19.18 -1.11
N SER A 289 -27.89 20.23 -0.37
CA SER A 289 -28.65 21.49 -0.36
C SER A 289 -28.41 22.38 -1.59
N GLY A 290 -27.45 22.05 -2.47
CA GLY A 290 -27.13 22.83 -3.66
C GLY A 290 -26.43 24.18 -3.40
N ASN A 291 -26.23 24.57 -2.13
CA ASN A 291 -25.58 25.83 -1.79
C ASN A 291 -24.05 25.74 -2.01
N ARG A 292 -23.57 26.33 -3.11
CA ARG A 292 -22.15 26.30 -3.50
C ARG A 292 -21.21 26.94 -2.47
N ALA A 293 -21.63 28.03 -1.81
CA ALA A 293 -20.80 28.71 -0.81
C ALA A 293 -20.62 27.85 0.44
N LEU A 294 -21.72 27.30 0.96
CA LEU A 294 -21.69 26.36 2.08
C LEU A 294 -20.89 25.10 1.75
N TYR A 295 -21.06 24.54 0.54
CA TYR A 295 -20.30 23.38 0.11
C TYR A 295 -18.79 23.66 0.05
N SER A 296 -18.40 24.81 -0.50
CA SER A 296 -16.99 25.24 -0.56
C SER A 296 -16.39 25.38 0.85
N ALA A 297 -17.10 26.05 1.76
CA ALA A 297 -16.68 26.22 3.15
C ALA A 297 -16.56 24.88 3.89
N ALA A 298 -17.57 24.01 3.78
CA ALA A 298 -17.57 22.68 4.39
C ALA A 298 -16.45 21.78 3.82
N ARG A 299 -16.15 21.87 2.52
CA ARG A 299 -15.04 21.16 1.87
C ARG A 299 -13.69 21.65 2.39
N ALA A 300 -13.51 22.96 2.58
CA ALA A 300 -12.29 23.53 3.16
C ALA A 300 -12.10 23.11 4.63
N ASN A 301 -13.17 23.16 5.43
CA ASN A 301 -13.18 22.68 6.81
C ASN A 301 -12.81 21.20 6.90
N LEU A 302 -13.40 20.35 6.04
CA LEU A 302 -13.07 18.93 5.98
C LEU A 302 -11.59 18.70 5.64
N LYS A 303 -11.04 19.43 4.66
CA LYS A 303 -9.61 19.32 4.28
C LYS A 303 -8.70 19.66 5.46
N ARG A 304 -9.01 20.73 6.21
CA ARG A 304 -8.28 21.12 7.43
C ARG A 304 -8.41 20.05 8.51
N GLY A 305 -9.62 19.61 8.84
CA GLY A 305 -9.85 18.59 9.87
C GLY A 305 -9.16 17.26 9.57
N ILE A 306 -9.13 16.81 8.31
CA ILE A 306 -8.36 15.62 7.91
C ILE A 306 -6.86 15.82 8.11
N ARG A 307 -6.33 17.02 7.81
CA ARG A 307 -4.91 17.33 8.01
C ARG A 307 -4.56 17.30 9.50
N THR A 308 -5.37 17.93 10.35
CA THR A 308 -5.20 17.92 11.81
C THR A 308 -5.24 16.50 12.36
N ALA A 309 -6.28 15.72 12.03
CA ALA A 309 -6.41 14.35 12.52
C ALA A 309 -5.26 13.42 12.07
N LYS A 310 -4.71 13.63 10.86
CA LYS A 310 -3.50 12.93 10.42
C LYS A 310 -2.26 13.34 11.21
N GLY A 311 -2.11 14.63 11.51
CA GLY A 311 -1.02 15.15 12.33
C GLY A 311 -1.05 14.60 13.75
N GLU A 312 -2.21 14.62 14.40
CA GLU A 312 -2.41 14.03 15.74
C GLU A 312 -2.11 12.54 15.76
N TYR A 313 -2.60 11.79 14.76
CA TYR A 313 -2.29 10.37 14.65
C TYR A 313 -0.79 10.10 14.46
N LYS A 314 -0.12 10.90 13.62
CA LYS A 314 1.32 10.83 13.42
C LYS A 314 2.07 11.07 14.73
N ARG A 315 1.78 12.17 15.43
CA ARG A 315 2.37 12.50 16.74
C ARG A 315 2.18 11.35 17.73
N ARG A 316 0.97 10.80 17.81
CA ARG A 316 0.68 9.67 18.69
C ARG A 316 1.55 8.46 18.35
N ILE A 317 1.75 8.12 17.08
CA ILE A 317 2.67 7.03 16.71
C ILE A 317 4.09 7.37 17.15
N GLU A 318 4.59 8.57 16.84
CA GLU A 318 5.96 8.98 17.17
C GLU A 318 6.23 8.92 18.68
N GLU A 319 5.27 9.32 19.51
CA GLU A 319 5.36 9.20 20.97
C GLU A 319 5.47 7.74 21.45
N HIS A 320 4.77 6.81 20.78
CA HIS A 320 4.84 5.38 21.09
C HIS A 320 6.14 4.71 20.58
N LEU A 321 6.91 5.39 19.71
CA LEU A 321 8.18 4.87 19.22
C LEU A 321 9.34 5.03 20.22
N ASN A 322 9.13 5.75 21.33
CA ASN A 322 10.11 5.89 22.41
C ASN A 322 10.15 4.69 23.37
N ASN A 323 9.22 3.72 23.24
CA ASN A 323 9.18 2.53 24.08
C ASN A 323 9.26 1.25 23.22
N PRO A 324 10.32 0.42 23.36
CA PRO A 324 10.52 -0.78 22.53
C PRO A 324 9.34 -1.76 22.51
N ARG A 325 8.59 -1.87 23.61
CA ARG A 325 7.41 -2.75 23.73
C ARG A 325 6.23 -2.20 22.92
N GLN A 326 6.05 -0.88 22.92
CA GLN A 326 5.00 -0.21 22.15
C GLN A 326 5.34 -0.07 20.67
N VAL A 327 6.63 0.07 20.33
CA VAL A 327 7.13 -0.08 18.96
C VAL A 327 6.69 -1.42 18.38
N TRP A 328 6.83 -2.51 19.17
CA TRP A 328 6.49 -3.83 18.67
C TRP A 328 4.98 -4.03 18.46
N GLN A 329 4.16 -3.53 19.38
CA GLN A 329 2.70 -3.47 19.22
C GLN A 329 2.26 -2.57 18.05
N GLY A 330 2.96 -1.44 17.84
CA GLY A 330 2.73 -0.53 16.73
C GLY A 330 3.03 -1.17 15.38
N ILE A 331 4.16 -1.87 15.26
CA ILE A 331 4.51 -2.61 14.04
C ILE A 331 3.52 -3.75 13.80
N GLN A 332 3.10 -4.51 14.82
CA GLN A 332 2.06 -5.53 14.68
C GLN A 332 0.73 -4.95 14.15
N THR A 333 0.35 -3.77 14.64
CA THR A 333 -0.87 -3.07 14.20
C THR A 333 -0.75 -2.54 12.77
N ILE A 334 0.44 -2.06 12.37
CA ILE A 334 0.70 -1.54 11.02
C ILE A 334 0.84 -2.68 10.00
N THR A 335 1.37 -3.82 10.40
CA THR A 335 1.71 -4.95 9.52
C THR A 335 0.67 -6.07 9.55
N ASN A 336 -0.35 -6.00 10.42
CA ASN A 336 -1.25 -7.11 10.74
C ASN A 336 -0.51 -8.41 11.13
N TYR A 337 0.71 -8.29 11.68
CA TYR A 337 1.50 -9.43 12.12
C TYR A 337 0.88 -10.02 13.39
N LYS A 338 0.16 -11.13 13.25
CA LYS A 338 -0.15 -12.03 14.36
C LYS A 338 1.02 -13.00 14.47
N GLY A 339 1.76 -12.96 15.56
CA GLY A 339 2.87 -13.88 15.79
C GLY A 339 2.42 -15.32 15.57
N CYS A 340 3.15 -16.06 14.75
CA CYS A 340 3.02 -17.50 14.69
C CYS A 340 3.35 -18.00 16.10
N ALA A 341 2.40 -18.65 16.77
CA ALA A 341 2.69 -19.31 18.04
C ALA A 341 3.84 -20.29 17.79
N VAL A 342 4.99 -20.00 18.37
CA VAL A 342 6.09 -20.95 18.40
C VAL A 342 5.63 -22.06 19.33
N THR A 343 5.15 -23.16 18.76
CA THR A 343 5.08 -24.43 19.48
C THR A 343 6.51 -24.81 19.81
N HIS A 344 6.91 -24.67 21.08
CA HIS A 344 8.16 -25.24 21.56
C HIS A 344 8.15 -26.76 21.28
N PRO A 345 9.14 -27.31 20.56
CA PRO A 345 9.30 -28.75 20.45
C PRO A 345 9.90 -29.25 21.77
N GLY A 346 9.04 -29.68 22.68
CA GLY A 346 9.47 -30.12 24.00
C GLY A 346 8.43 -30.96 24.69
N THR A 347 8.00 -32.08 24.10
CA THR A 347 7.37 -33.25 24.77
C THR A 347 7.03 -34.36 23.78
N TRP A 348 8.02 -34.89 23.07
CA TRP A 348 7.88 -36.16 22.33
C TRP A 348 9.10 -37.05 22.58
N MET A 349 9.37 -37.35 23.86
CA MET A 349 10.39 -38.36 24.22
C MET A 349 10.19 -38.94 25.63
N ARG A 350 8.95 -39.26 26.00
CA ARG A 350 8.64 -40.17 27.11
C ARG A 350 7.31 -40.85 26.79
N ASP A 351 7.38 -41.95 26.05
CA ASP A 351 6.40 -43.06 26.09
C ASP A 351 6.90 -44.21 25.20
N TRP A 352 8.10 -44.70 25.51
CA TRP A 352 8.65 -45.98 25.02
C TRP A 352 9.14 -46.85 26.18
N GLN A 353 8.44 -46.80 27.32
CA GLN A 353 8.57 -47.77 28.40
C GLN A 353 7.22 -47.96 29.10
N ARG A 354 6.29 -48.67 28.44
CA ARG A 354 5.37 -49.63 29.06
C ARG A 354 4.46 -50.27 27.99
N ARG A 355 4.78 -51.54 27.73
CA ARG A 355 4.03 -52.58 27.02
C ARG A 355 4.04 -52.54 25.50
#